data_AF-K2RAA4-F1
#
_entry.id   AF-K2RAA4-F1
#
_cell.length_a   1.000
_cell.length_b   1.000
_cell.length_c   1.000
_cell.angle_alpha   90.00
_cell.angle_beta   90.00
_cell.angle_gamma   90.00
#
_symmetry.space_group_name_H-M   'P 1'
#
loop_
_entity.id
_entity.type
_entity.pdbx_description
1 polymer ?
#
loop_
_entity_poly.entity_id
_entity_poly.type
_entity_poly.pdbx_seq_one_letter_code
_entity_poly.pdbx_strand_id
1 'polypeptide(L)'
;MPEYLIRCVQQHESFRKAELEALATLTGVGMEFISYSESTPFALVTLPSDDAARALITRSILSLAIYELWGSGATYPSLHASVTARTSHRWAAYATTSFRFSVDAFQGKRSTSQQRDLINSFRYLSFRGPIRMRDASLHLCIFEEYEMDAPAPTRVFLGRWIADGGRRAVVTYDLKKRAYISTTSMDAELALVTANMALAAPGKEGLKVLGRKDGGGQEAVMIDGVWAHLREGYIPPKKPYSFEAMLDDIMEFATDMLVDEGRLSMWMPTANDEDVEFAIPSHPCLQLVSVCVQPFNKWSRRLLTYRRIPDAQVDKCIAWTKRTKEGGGHADDLNSFRRKYFQGFKTPEDEVIPPSDETSAAAAKQGAEQLPEQASGLKLSDEDANQKSESK
;
A
#
# COMPACT_ATOMS: atom_id res chain seq x y z
N MET A 1 -10.97 -26.40 -12.22
CA MET A 1 -10.04 -25.90 -11.19
C MET A 1 -10.84 -25.65 -9.90
N PRO A 2 -10.32 -25.98 -8.71
CA PRO A 2 -10.96 -25.64 -7.44
C PRO A 2 -11.11 -24.11 -7.27
N GLU A 3 -12.17 -23.72 -6.54
CA GLU A 3 -12.48 -22.33 -6.22
C GLU A 3 -11.98 -21.99 -4.81
N TYR A 4 -11.46 -20.78 -4.65
CA TYR A 4 -10.91 -20.28 -3.40
C TYR A 4 -11.49 -18.91 -3.07
N LEU A 5 -11.64 -18.65 -1.78
CA LEU A 5 -11.97 -17.36 -1.20
C LEU A 5 -10.71 -16.78 -0.56
N ILE A 6 -10.25 -15.65 -1.07
CA ILE A 6 -9.20 -14.84 -0.46
C ILE A 6 -9.87 -13.80 0.43
N ARG A 7 -9.48 -13.78 1.71
CA ARG A 7 -9.88 -12.74 2.64
C ARG A 7 -8.84 -11.63 2.62
N CYS A 8 -9.11 -10.59 1.85
CA CYS A 8 -8.28 -9.40 1.74
C CYS A 8 -8.31 -8.53 3.00
N VAL A 9 -7.33 -7.66 3.15
CA VAL A 9 -7.39 -6.55 4.11
C VAL A 9 -8.34 -5.45 3.62
N GLN A 10 -8.77 -4.59 4.54
CA GLN A 10 -9.63 -3.43 4.28
C GLN A 10 -8.78 -2.15 4.27
N GLN A 11 -7.69 -2.20 3.52
CA GLN A 11 -6.76 -1.11 3.30
C GLN A 11 -6.20 -1.26 1.88
N HIS A 12 -5.87 -0.13 1.26
CA HIS A 12 -5.23 -0.09 -0.06
C HIS A 12 -6.02 -0.90 -1.10
N GLU A 13 -7.32 -0.67 -1.18
CA GLU A 13 -8.26 -1.49 -1.92
C GLU A 13 -7.88 -1.62 -3.41
N SER A 14 -7.40 -0.53 -4.00
CA SER A 14 -6.91 -0.44 -5.38
C SER A 14 -5.64 -1.25 -5.66
N PHE A 15 -4.93 -1.68 -4.62
CA PHE A 15 -3.69 -2.47 -4.73
C PHE A 15 -3.93 -3.97 -4.65
N ARG A 16 -5.05 -4.42 -4.07
CA ARG A 16 -5.25 -5.83 -3.69
C ARG A 16 -5.26 -6.75 -4.90
N LYS A 17 -6.08 -6.42 -5.92
CA LYS A 17 -6.14 -7.20 -7.16
C LYS A 17 -4.78 -7.22 -7.87
N ALA A 18 -4.16 -6.05 -7.99
CA ALA A 18 -2.90 -5.90 -8.70
C ALA A 18 -1.75 -6.67 -8.01
N GLU A 19 -1.72 -6.69 -6.66
CA GLU A 19 -0.77 -7.50 -5.90
C GLU A 19 -0.99 -8.99 -6.14
N LEU A 20 -2.24 -9.47 -6.10
CA LEU A 20 -2.55 -10.87 -6.35
C LEU A 20 -2.15 -11.31 -7.76
N GLU A 21 -2.39 -10.48 -8.78
CA GLU A 21 -1.96 -10.74 -10.16
C GLU A 21 -0.43 -10.75 -10.30
N ALA A 22 0.26 -9.85 -9.59
CA ALA A 22 1.72 -9.84 -9.52
C ALA A 22 2.26 -11.12 -8.88
N LEU A 23 1.65 -11.58 -7.79
CA LEU A 23 2.07 -12.81 -7.11
C LEU A 23 1.77 -14.07 -7.93
N ALA A 24 0.64 -14.11 -8.64
CA ALA A 24 0.34 -15.19 -9.58
C ALA A 24 1.40 -15.26 -10.69
N THR A 25 1.79 -14.11 -11.24
CA THR A 25 2.87 -14.01 -12.23
C THR A 25 4.21 -14.49 -11.63
N LEU A 26 4.56 -14.00 -10.45
CA LEU A 26 5.83 -14.31 -9.78
C LEU A 26 5.98 -15.81 -9.49
N THR A 27 4.88 -16.47 -9.12
CA THR A 27 4.86 -17.89 -8.75
C THR A 27 4.57 -18.81 -9.94
N GLY A 28 4.24 -18.26 -11.11
CA GLY A 28 3.81 -19.03 -12.27
C GLY A 28 2.47 -19.75 -12.07
N VAL A 29 1.64 -19.28 -11.13
CA VAL A 29 0.34 -19.88 -10.80
C VAL A 29 -0.73 -19.31 -11.73
N GLY A 30 -1.41 -20.17 -12.48
CA GLY A 30 -2.60 -19.80 -13.24
C GLY A 30 -3.76 -19.46 -12.31
N MET A 31 -4.10 -18.17 -12.19
CA MET A 31 -5.16 -17.65 -11.34
C MET A 31 -6.16 -16.86 -12.19
N GLU A 32 -7.45 -17.10 -12.00
CA GLU A 32 -8.50 -16.30 -12.60
C GLU A 32 -9.46 -15.79 -11.52
N PHE A 33 -9.89 -14.54 -11.62
CA PHE A 33 -10.91 -13.99 -10.73
C PHE A 33 -12.30 -14.39 -11.19
N ILE A 34 -13.03 -15.08 -10.30
CA ILE A 34 -14.47 -15.35 -10.45
C ILE A 34 -15.25 -14.10 -10.06
N SER A 35 -14.85 -13.47 -8.95
CA SER A 35 -15.50 -12.27 -8.44
C SER A 35 -14.51 -11.47 -7.61
N TYR A 36 -14.43 -10.16 -7.86
CA TYR A 36 -13.64 -9.22 -7.10
C TYR A 36 -14.37 -7.88 -7.09
N SER A 37 -14.40 -7.22 -5.94
CA SER A 37 -14.84 -5.83 -5.80
C SER A 37 -14.01 -5.14 -4.74
N GLU A 38 -13.75 -3.85 -4.93
CA GLU A 38 -13.04 -3.04 -3.95
C GLU A 38 -13.88 -2.77 -2.67
N SER A 39 -15.20 -2.84 -2.77
CA SER A 39 -16.12 -2.58 -1.66
C SER A 39 -16.19 -3.70 -0.62
N THR A 40 -15.60 -4.86 -0.91
CA THR A 40 -15.66 -6.06 -0.08
C THR A 40 -14.27 -6.63 0.14
N PRO A 41 -14.00 -7.29 1.28
CA PRO A 41 -12.73 -7.96 1.50
C PRO A 41 -12.68 -9.35 0.88
N PHE A 42 -13.71 -9.79 0.17
CA PHE A 42 -13.83 -11.13 -0.35
C PHE A 42 -13.52 -11.18 -1.85
N ALA A 43 -12.45 -11.88 -2.21
CA ALA A 43 -12.13 -12.17 -3.61
C ALA A 43 -12.28 -13.67 -3.87
N LEU A 44 -13.03 -14.03 -4.92
CA LEU A 44 -13.19 -15.40 -5.37
C LEU A 44 -12.30 -15.65 -6.59
N VAL A 45 -11.50 -16.71 -6.52
CA VAL A 45 -10.56 -17.08 -7.59
C VAL A 45 -10.60 -18.57 -7.89
N THR A 46 -10.23 -18.95 -9.11
CA THR A 46 -9.87 -20.34 -9.43
C THR A 46 -8.36 -20.51 -9.35
N LEU A 47 -7.91 -21.64 -8.79
CA LEU A 47 -6.50 -22.01 -8.75
C LEU A 47 -6.32 -23.49 -9.06
N PRO A 48 -5.13 -23.96 -9.48
CA PRO A 48 -4.91 -25.35 -9.87
C PRO A 48 -5.02 -26.34 -8.69
N SER A 49 -4.52 -25.96 -7.51
CA SER A 49 -4.42 -26.84 -6.33
C SER A 49 -4.24 -26.06 -5.02
N ASP A 50 -4.36 -26.76 -3.89
CA ASP A 50 -4.05 -26.22 -2.55
C ASP A 50 -2.60 -25.71 -2.48
N ASP A 51 -1.66 -26.40 -3.12
CA ASP A 51 -0.25 -26.00 -3.13
C ASP A 51 -0.03 -24.71 -3.91
N ALA A 52 -0.74 -24.52 -5.03
CA ALA A 52 -0.74 -23.27 -5.76
C ALA A 52 -1.35 -22.12 -4.94
N ALA A 53 -2.43 -22.39 -4.20
CA ALA A 53 -3.01 -21.44 -3.25
C ALA A 53 -2.03 -21.03 -2.14
N ARG A 54 -1.28 -21.99 -1.57
CA ARG A 54 -0.21 -21.70 -0.61
C ARG A 54 0.90 -20.85 -1.23
N ALA A 55 1.39 -21.24 -2.40
CA ALA A 55 2.47 -20.54 -3.09
C ALA A 55 2.09 -19.07 -3.39
N LEU A 56 0.87 -18.85 -3.89
CA LEU A 56 0.32 -17.52 -4.17
C LEU A 56 0.24 -16.65 -2.90
N ILE A 57 -0.40 -17.16 -1.84
CA ILE A 57 -0.80 -16.32 -0.70
C ILE A 57 0.36 -16.02 0.26
N THR A 58 1.36 -16.91 0.35
CA THR A 58 2.43 -16.86 1.38
C THR A 58 3.18 -15.52 1.40
N ARG A 59 3.25 -14.84 0.25
CA ARG A 59 3.92 -13.54 0.10
C ARG A 59 2.95 -12.35 0.04
N SER A 60 1.65 -12.60 -0.02
CA SER A 60 0.62 -11.56 -0.09
C SER A 60 0.59 -10.70 1.17
N ILE A 61 0.73 -9.40 1.00
CA ILE A 61 0.65 -8.44 2.10
C ILE A 61 -0.79 -7.96 2.27
N LEU A 62 -1.56 -7.78 1.20
CA LEU A 62 -2.93 -7.27 1.28
C LEU A 62 -3.98 -8.38 1.42
N SER A 63 -3.55 -9.59 1.76
CA SER A 63 -4.43 -10.69 2.13
C SER A 63 -4.18 -11.18 3.55
N LEU A 64 -5.24 -11.47 4.28
CA LEU A 64 -5.17 -12.11 5.59
C LEU A 64 -4.92 -13.62 5.45
N ALA A 65 -5.70 -14.29 4.58
CA ALA A 65 -5.59 -15.73 4.35
C ALA A 65 -6.36 -16.14 3.07
N ILE A 66 -6.09 -17.35 2.60
CA ILE A 66 -6.84 -18.01 1.52
C ILE A 66 -7.51 -19.28 2.01
N TYR A 67 -8.73 -19.51 1.52
CA TYR A 67 -9.60 -20.61 1.92
C TYR A 67 -10.09 -21.34 0.68
N GLU A 68 -10.08 -22.67 0.67
CA GLU A 68 -10.82 -23.45 -0.32
C GLU A 68 -12.33 -23.24 -0.10
N LEU A 69 -13.06 -22.90 -1.15
CA LEU A 69 -14.49 -22.60 -1.06
C LEU A 69 -15.31 -23.90 -1.01
N TRP A 70 -15.81 -24.23 0.17
CA TRP A 70 -16.70 -25.37 0.38
C TRP A 70 -18.14 -25.08 -0.04
N GLY A 71 -18.59 -23.84 0.12
CA GLY A 71 -19.89 -23.42 -0.37
C GLY A 71 -20.13 -21.93 -0.21
N SER A 72 -21.13 -21.44 -0.92
CA SER A 72 -21.58 -20.05 -0.91
C SER A 72 -23.11 -19.99 -1.04
N GLY A 73 -23.71 -18.89 -0.57
CA GLY A 73 -25.14 -18.64 -0.70
C GLY A 73 -25.50 -17.20 -0.32
N ALA A 74 -26.69 -16.76 -0.72
CA ALA A 74 -27.26 -15.48 -0.25
C ALA A 74 -27.91 -15.61 1.15
N THR A 75 -28.14 -16.85 1.59
CA THR A 75 -28.80 -17.18 2.85
C THR A 75 -28.19 -18.46 3.43
N TYR A 76 -28.35 -18.69 4.73
CA TYR A 76 -27.88 -19.93 5.36
C TYR A 76 -28.45 -21.23 4.76
N PRO A 77 -29.76 -21.32 4.45
CA PRO A 77 -30.29 -22.51 3.77
C PRO A 77 -29.62 -22.78 2.42
N SER A 78 -29.41 -21.75 1.59
CA SER A 78 -28.71 -21.90 0.30
C SER A 78 -27.24 -22.27 0.48
N LEU A 79 -26.57 -21.73 1.51
CA LEU A 79 -25.21 -22.12 1.87
C LEU A 79 -25.12 -23.59 2.28
N HIS A 80 -26.02 -24.07 3.14
CA HIS A 80 -26.03 -25.47 3.58
C HIS A 80 -26.25 -26.45 2.41
N ALA A 81 -27.15 -26.10 1.49
CA ALA A 81 -27.36 -26.87 0.27
C ALA A 81 -26.09 -26.89 -0.60
N SER A 82 -25.46 -25.73 -0.79
CA SER A 82 -24.20 -25.57 -1.55
C SER A 82 -23.05 -26.41 -0.96
N VAL A 83 -22.84 -26.33 0.36
CA VAL A 83 -21.79 -27.09 1.07
C VAL A 83 -22.00 -28.59 0.92
N THR A 84 -23.24 -29.07 1.09
CA THR A 84 -23.59 -30.49 0.94
C THR A 84 -23.33 -30.98 -0.48
N ALA A 85 -23.80 -30.24 -1.48
CA ALA A 85 -23.63 -30.60 -2.88
C ALA A 85 -22.15 -30.64 -3.29
N ARG A 86 -21.35 -29.68 -2.82
CA ARG A 86 -19.96 -29.50 -3.26
C ARG A 86 -18.95 -30.39 -2.52
N THR A 87 -19.17 -30.68 -1.24
CA THR A 87 -18.09 -31.23 -0.37
C THR A 87 -18.45 -32.47 0.44
N SER A 88 -19.68 -32.97 0.37
CA SER A 88 -20.10 -34.17 1.12
C SER A 88 -19.18 -35.38 0.96
N HIS A 89 -18.66 -35.59 -0.26
CA HIS A 89 -17.71 -36.66 -0.58
C HIS A 89 -16.37 -36.57 0.19
N ARG A 90 -16.06 -35.43 0.82
CA ARG A 90 -14.79 -35.19 1.53
C ARG A 90 -14.90 -35.28 3.05
N TRP A 91 -16.09 -35.17 3.61
CA TRP A 91 -16.26 -35.05 5.07
C TRP A 91 -15.73 -36.27 5.83
N ALA A 92 -15.82 -37.47 5.23
CA ALA A 92 -15.28 -38.70 5.80
C ALA A 92 -13.77 -38.62 6.10
N ALA A 93 -13.00 -37.91 5.26
CA ALA A 93 -11.56 -37.72 5.46
C ALA A 93 -11.23 -36.88 6.70
N TYR A 94 -12.20 -36.12 7.21
CA TYR A 94 -12.04 -35.26 8.38
C TYR A 94 -12.84 -35.73 9.60
N ALA A 95 -13.50 -36.89 9.52
CA ALA A 95 -14.48 -37.33 10.51
C ALA A 95 -13.91 -37.39 11.94
N THR A 96 -12.64 -37.77 12.10
CA THR A 96 -11.99 -37.92 13.42
C THR A 96 -10.83 -36.93 13.64
N THR A 97 -10.56 -36.06 12.68
CA THR A 97 -9.43 -35.14 12.72
C THR A 97 -9.71 -33.97 13.65
N SER A 98 -8.67 -33.39 14.26
CA SER A 98 -8.87 -32.20 15.09
C SER A 98 -9.40 -31.03 14.24
N PHE A 99 -10.40 -30.32 14.74
CA PHE A 99 -11.03 -29.25 13.97
C PHE A 99 -11.33 -28.00 14.78
N ARG A 100 -11.52 -26.88 14.07
CA ARG A 100 -12.03 -25.63 14.63
C ARG A 100 -12.94 -24.91 13.63
N PHE A 101 -13.86 -24.14 14.18
CA PHE A 101 -14.64 -23.17 13.44
C PHE A 101 -14.28 -21.75 13.85
N SER A 102 -14.35 -20.82 12.90
CA SER A 102 -14.33 -19.38 13.14
C SER A 102 -15.44 -18.70 12.36
N VAL A 103 -15.79 -17.48 12.76
CA VAL A 103 -16.76 -16.63 12.08
C VAL A 103 -16.10 -15.28 11.78
N ASP A 104 -16.16 -14.83 10.53
CA ASP A 104 -15.71 -13.52 10.07
C ASP A 104 -16.90 -12.78 9.45
N ALA A 105 -17.41 -11.79 10.17
CA ALA A 105 -18.55 -10.98 9.75
C ALA A 105 -18.07 -9.60 9.29
N PHE A 106 -18.04 -9.39 7.97
CA PHE A 106 -17.70 -8.10 7.37
C PHE A 106 -18.91 -7.16 7.42
N GLN A 107 -18.72 -5.95 7.96
CA GLN A 107 -19.77 -4.96 8.26
C GLN A 107 -20.90 -5.45 9.17
N GLY A 108 -20.75 -6.64 9.75
CA GLY A 108 -21.69 -7.23 10.68
C GLY A 108 -21.09 -7.41 12.07
N LYS A 109 -21.95 -7.76 13.03
CA LYS A 109 -21.55 -8.17 14.38
C LYS A 109 -22.33 -9.40 14.79
N ARG A 110 -21.65 -10.33 15.46
CA ARG A 110 -22.24 -11.53 16.06
C ARG A 110 -21.73 -11.67 17.48
N SER A 111 -22.64 -11.84 18.44
CA SER A 111 -22.30 -12.24 19.80
C SER A 111 -21.75 -13.65 19.82
N THR A 112 -21.00 -14.01 20.88
CA THR A 112 -20.45 -15.36 21.05
C THR A 112 -21.53 -16.45 21.05
N SER A 113 -22.72 -16.16 21.62
CA SER A 113 -23.85 -17.11 21.58
C SER A 113 -24.32 -17.33 20.14
N GLN A 114 -24.54 -16.25 19.39
CA GLN A 114 -24.97 -16.34 17.99
C GLN A 114 -23.93 -17.04 17.11
N GLN A 115 -22.63 -16.81 17.34
CA GLN A 115 -21.57 -17.54 16.63
C GLN A 115 -21.61 -19.03 16.94
N ARG A 116 -21.87 -19.43 18.20
CA ARG A 116 -22.01 -20.83 18.57
C ARG A 116 -23.23 -21.48 17.91
N ASP A 117 -24.37 -20.80 17.91
CA ASP A 117 -25.60 -21.30 17.27
C ASP A 117 -25.41 -21.47 15.77
N LEU A 118 -24.72 -20.50 15.15
CA LEU A 118 -24.33 -20.56 13.76
C LEU A 118 -23.39 -21.74 13.47
N ILE A 119 -22.35 -21.95 14.27
CA ILE A 119 -21.45 -23.11 14.09
C ILE A 119 -22.24 -24.43 14.25
N ASN A 120 -23.16 -24.49 15.21
CA ASN A 120 -24.01 -25.66 15.43
C ASN A 120 -24.97 -25.94 14.26
N SER A 121 -25.31 -24.96 13.42
CA SER A 121 -26.10 -25.21 12.21
C SER A 121 -25.37 -26.11 11.21
N PHE A 122 -24.04 -26.19 11.28
CA PHE A 122 -23.20 -27.09 10.47
C PHE A 122 -23.03 -28.49 11.06
N ARG A 123 -23.80 -28.89 12.09
CA ARG A 123 -23.70 -30.21 12.73
C ARG A 123 -23.84 -31.41 11.78
N TYR A 124 -24.51 -31.22 10.63
CA TYR A 124 -24.70 -32.28 9.62
C TYR A 124 -23.37 -32.75 9.01
N LEU A 125 -22.30 -31.95 9.07
CA LEU A 125 -20.94 -32.36 8.70
C LEU A 125 -20.42 -33.56 9.53
N SER A 126 -20.99 -33.75 10.73
CA SER A 126 -20.79 -34.94 11.59
C SER A 126 -19.33 -35.20 12.01
N PHE A 127 -18.51 -34.16 12.15
CA PHE A 127 -17.15 -34.29 12.66
C PHE A 127 -17.16 -34.68 14.15
N ARG A 128 -16.43 -35.74 14.48
CA ARG A 128 -16.30 -36.34 15.83
C ARG A 128 -14.90 -36.20 16.42
N GLY A 129 -13.97 -35.60 15.69
CA GLY A 129 -12.62 -35.33 16.18
C GLY A 129 -12.59 -34.28 17.30
N PRO A 130 -11.45 -34.11 17.98
CA PRO A 130 -11.34 -33.14 19.07
C PRO A 130 -11.36 -31.69 18.56
N ILE A 131 -12.09 -30.82 19.26
CA ILE A 131 -12.06 -29.37 18.99
C ILE A 131 -10.76 -28.77 19.53
N ARG A 132 -9.97 -28.10 18.68
CA ARG A 132 -8.73 -27.42 19.07
C ARG A 132 -8.73 -25.97 18.62
N MET A 133 -8.55 -25.02 19.54
CA MET A 133 -8.58 -23.60 19.18
C MET A 133 -7.32 -23.14 18.41
N ARG A 134 -6.20 -23.85 18.58
CA ARG A 134 -4.90 -23.64 17.91
C ARG A 134 -4.45 -24.92 17.24
N ASP A 135 -3.76 -24.78 16.11
CA ASP A 135 -3.14 -25.89 15.36
C ASP A 135 -4.10 -27.07 15.09
N ALA A 136 -5.36 -26.75 14.81
CA ALA A 136 -6.34 -27.73 14.36
C ALA A 136 -6.02 -28.14 12.92
N SER A 137 -6.09 -29.44 12.65
CA SER A 137 -5.82 -30.00 11.31
C SER A 137 -6.84 -29.54 10.27
N LEU A 138 -8.10 -29.37 10.68
CA LEU A 138 -9.15 -28.77 9.87
C LEU A 138 -9.59 -27.44 10.50
N HIS A 139 -9.42 -26.35 9.77
CA HIS A 139 -9.99 -25.06 10.14
C HIS A 139 -11.02 -24.63 9.10
N LEU A 140 -12.28 -24.52 9.54
CA LEU A 140 -13.37 -23.98 8.76
C LEU A 140 -13.71 -22.57 9.23
N CYS A 141 -13.92 -21.66 8.28
CA CYS A 141 -14.35 -20.31 8.56
C CYS A 141 -15.67 -20.03 7.86
N ILE A 142 -16.63 -19.51 8.62
CA ILE A 142 -17.91 -19.02 8.11
C ILE A 142 -17.74 -17.53 7.88
N PHE A 143 -17.94 -17.10 6.65
CA PHE A 143 -17.86 -15.69 6.27
C PHE A 143 -19.25 -15.12 6.07
N GLU A 144 -19.50 -13.95 6.62
CA GLU A 144 -20.70 -13.17 6.38
C GLU A 144 -20.31 -11.83 5.77
N GLU A 145 -21.01 -11.44 4.71
CA GLU A 145 -20.94 -10.14 4.09
C GLU A 145 -22.27 -9.42 4.33
N TYR A 146 -22.20 -8.29 5.02
CA TYR A 146 -23.34 -7.41 5.23
C TYR A 146 -23.23 -6.19 4.33
N GLU A 147 -24.37 -5.72 3.84
CA GLU A 147 -24.48 -4.33 3.43
C GLU A 147 -24.53 -3.42 4.66
N MET A 148 -24.19 -2.15 4.47
CA MET A 148 -24.20 -1.17 5.56
C MET A 148 -25.60 -1.10 6.19
N ASP A 149 -25.64 -1.20 7.52
CA ASP A 149 -26.86 -1.22 8.33
C ASP A 149 -27.89 -2.33 8.02
N ALA A 150 -27.50 -3.34 7.23
CA ALA A 150 -28.38 -4.46 6.91
C ALA A 150 -28.62 -5.37 8.15
N PRO A 151 -29.87 -5.80 8.40
CA PRO A 151 -30.18 -6.66 9.55
C PRO A 151 -29.71 -8.12 9.37
N ALA A 152 -29.37 -8.52 8.14
CA ALA A 152 -28.96 -9.86 7.77
C ALA A 152 -27.85 -9.81 6.70
N PRO A 153 -26.98 -10.84 6.62
CA PRO A 153 -25.94 -10.88 5.60
C PRO A 153 -26.55 -11.08 4.21
N THR A 154 -25.97 -10.41 3.21
CA THR A 154 -26.36 -10.53 1.80
C THR A 154 -25.62 -11.67 1.11
N ARG A 155 -24.43 -12.02 1.59
CA ARG A 155 -23.65 -13.18 1.11
C ARG A 155 -23.00 -13.91 2.27
N VAL A 156 -23.00 -15.23 2.18
CA VAL A 156 -22.38 -16.11 3.18
C VAL A 156 -21.56 -17.20 2.50
N PHE A 157 -20.45 -17.57 3.14
CA PHE A 157 -19.53 -18.58 2.63
C PHE A 157 -19.08 -19.53 3.73
N LEU A 158 -18.74 -20.76 3.35
CA LEU A 158 -17.95 -21.66 4.18
C LEU A 158 -16.64 -21.95 3.44
N GLY A 159 -15.51 -21.65 4.10
CA GLY A 159 -14.19 -21.89 3.55
C GLY A 159 -13.35 -22.80 4.45
N ARG A 160 -12.58 -23.71 3.87
CA ARG A 160 -11.50 -24.44 4.56
C ARG A 160 -10.22 -23.66 4.44
N TRP A 161 -9.63 -23.28 5.56
CA TRP A 161 -8.37 -22.54 5.60
C TRP A 161 -7.25 -23.35 4.94
N ILE A 162 -6.50 -22.69 4.06
CA ILE A 162 -5.34 -23.26 3.38
C ILE A 162 -4.08 -22.65 3.97
N ALA A 163 -3.93 -21.33 3.91
CA ALA A 163 -2.75 -20.63 4.42
C ALA A 163 -3.05 -19.16 4.73
N ASP A 164 -2.24 -18.60 5.64
CA ASP A 164 -2.23 -17.17 5.95
C ASP A 164 -1.39 -16.39 4.93
N GLY A 165 -1.69 -15.10 4.79
CA GLY A 165 -0.87 -14.17 4.03
C GLY A 165 0.47 -13.84 4.70
N GLY A 166 1.36 -13.22 3.94
CA GLY A 166 2.71 -12.83 4.35
C GLY A 166 2.80 -11.62 5.29
N ARG A 167 1.67 -11.16 5.86
CA ARG A 167 1.57 -9.93 6.67
C ARG A 167 2.48 -9.87 7.89
N ARG A 168 2.95 -11.01 8.39
CA ARG A 168 3.97 -11.04 9.46
C ARG A 168 5.24 -10.26 9.10
N ALA A 169 5.56 -10.14 7.81
CA ALA A 169 6.67 -9.32 7.33
C ALA A 169 6.51 -7.83 7.68
N VAL A 170 5.29 -7.29 7.65
CA VAL A 170 5.01 -5.89 8.00
C VAL A 170 5.43 -5.58 9.43
N VAL A 171 5.09 -6.47 10.37
CA VAL A 171 5.48 -6.35 11.79
C VAL A 171 6.98 -6.53 11.98
N THR A 172 7.62 -7.36 11.14
CA THR A 172 9.06 -7.61 11.20
C THR A 172 9.86 -6.37 10.76
N TYR A 173 9.43 -5.72 9.68
CA TYR A 173 10.12 -4.58 9.06
C TYR A 173 9.57 -3.19 9.48
N ASP A 174 8.76 -3.16 10.54
CA ASP A 174 8.16 -1.96 11.11
C ASP A 174 9.21 -0.85 11.31
N LEU A 175 8.87 0.36 10.86
CA LEU A 175 9.74 1.54 10.97
C LEU A 175 10.16 1.83 12.41
N LYS A 176 9.28 1.60 13.39
CA LYS A 176 9.56 1.86 14.82
C LYS A 176 10.67 0.98 15.38
N LYS A 177 11.00 -0.14 14.71
CA LYS A 177 12.05 -1.07 15.12
C LYS A 177 13.41 -0.77 14.46
N ARG A 178 13.47 0.19 13.53
CA ARG A 178 14.71 0.52 12.81
C ARG A 178 15.58 1.45 13.65
N ALA A 179 16.89 1.21 13.62
CA ALA A 179 17.88 2.07 14.28
C ALA A 179 17.97 3.47 13.64
N TYR A 180 17.63 3.57 12.34
CA TYR A 180 17.62 4.82 11.60
C TYR A 180 16.34 4.92 10.76
N ILE A 181 15.68 6.07 10.86
CA ILE A 181 14.54 6.47 10.02
C ILE A 181 14.74 7.90 9.55
N SER A 182 14.39 8.17 8.29
CA SER A 182 14.32 9.52 7.73
C SER A 182 12.87 9.97 7.59
N THR A 183 12.62 11.27 7.49
CA THR A 183 11.28 11.88 7.38
C THR A 183 10.48 11.44 6.16
N THR A 184 11.14 10.91 5.13
CA THR A 184 10.53 10.42 3.89
C THR A 184 10.45 8.90 3.78
N SER A 185 10.68 8.18 4.88
CA SER A 185 10.65 6.71 4.89
C SER A 185 9.23 6.20 4.59
N MET A 186 9.12 5.32 3.60
CA MET A 186 7.87 4.59 3.32
C MET A 186 7.59 3.56 4.42
N ASP A 187 6.32 3.37 4.76
CA ASP A 187 5.89 2.33 5.69
C ASP A 187 6.21 0.92 5.11
N ALA A 188 6.32 -0.05 6.02
CA ALA A 188 6.73 -1.40 5.63
C ALA A 188 5.68 -2.11 4.76
N GLU A 189 4.40 -1.80 4.93
CA GLU A 189 3.33 -2.48 4.19
C GLU A 189 3.39 -2.14 2.71
N LEU A 190 3.34 -0.85 2.37
CA LEU A 190 3.41 -0.41 0.98
C LEU A 190 4.76 -0.66 0.32
N ALA A 191 5.86 -0.65 1.10
CA ALA A 191 7.17 -1.02 0.57
C ALA A 191 7.20 -2.49 0.12
N LEU A 192 6.64 -3.41 0.93
CA LEU A 192 6.56 -4.82 0.59
C LEU A 192 5.58 -5.09 -0.56
N VAL A 193 4.43 -4.40 -0.59
CA VAL A 193 3.50 -4.44 -1.73
C VAL A 193 4.21 -3.99 -3.01
N THR A 194 4.95 -2.87 -2.97
CA THR A 194 5.71 -2.37 -4.12
C THR A 194 6.73 -3.41 -4.62
N ALA A 195 7.40 -4.12 -3.71
CA ALA A 195 8.32 -5.20 -4.08
C ALA A 195 7.61 -6.40 -4.72
N ASN A 196 6.38 -6.72 -4.29
CA ASN A 196 5.54 -7.73 -4.92
C ASN A 196 5.12 -7.30 -6.33
N MET A 197 4.67 -6.05 -6.48
CA MET A 197 4.27 -5.47 -7.77
C MET A 197 5.40 -5.51 -8.80
N ALA A 198 6.65 -5.29 -8.36
CA ALA A 198 7.85 -5.33 -9.17
C ALA A 198 8.37 -6.76 -9.48
N LEU A 199 7.73 -7.82 -8.97
CA LEU A 199 8.21 -9.21 -9.07
C LEU A 199 9.63 -9.40 -8.53
N ALA A 200 10.01 -8.65 -7.49
CA ALA A 200 11.32 -8.74 -6.86
C ALA A 200 11.50 -10.13 -6.23
N ALA A 201 12.65 -10.76 -6.38
CA ALA A 201 12.96 -12.09 -5.83
C ALA A 201 14.44 -12.14 -5.40
N PRO A 202 14.89 -13.12 -4.60
CA PRO A 202 16.31 -13.25 -4.26
C PRO A 202 17.19 -13.17 -5.52
N GLY A 203 18.23 -12.34 -5.48
CA GLY A 203 19.11 -12.06 -6.63
C GLY A 203 18.64 -10.94 -7.57
N LYS A 204 17.59 -10.18 -7.21
CA LYS A 204 17.14 -8.99 -7.95
C LYS A 204 17.43 -7.73 -7.14
N GLU A 205 18.29 -6.86 -7.66
CA GLU A 205 18.75 -5.65 -6.97
C GLU A 205 17.87 -4.43 -7.27
N GLY A 206 17.74 -3.55 -6.28
CA GLY A 206 17.10 -2.25 -6.41
C GLY A 206 18.10 -1.16 -6.75
N LEU A 207 17.64 -0.14 -7.47
CA LEU A 207 18.47 0.94 -8.00
C LEU A 207 19.22 1.71 -6.90
N LYS A 208 20.55 1.81 -7.03
CA LYS A 208 21.38 2.78 -6.31
C LYS A 208 21.86 3.82 -7.32
N VAL A 209 21.34 5.05 -7.23
CA VAL A 209 21.71 6.12 -8.17
C VAL A 209 23.05 6.74 -7.75
N LEU A 210 24.04 6.70 -8.64
CA LEU A 210 25.31 7.44 -8.55
C LEU A 210 25.71 7.96 -9.95
N GLY A 211 26.20 9.21 -10.03
CA GLY A 211 26.96 9.71 -11.20
C GLY A 211 26.45 11.01 -11.86
N ARG A 212 27.38 11.74 -12.51
CA ARG A 212 27.13 12.88 -13.42
C ARG A 212 27.24 12.40 -14.87
N LYS A 213 26.33 12.81 -15.75
CA LYS A 213 26.19 12.28 -17.11
C LYS A 213 27.06 12.98 -18.18
N ASP A 214 27.53 14.23 -17.94
CA ASP A 214 27.99 15.09 -19.07
C ASP A 214 29.42 15.64 -18.98
N GLY A 215 30.25 15.27 -17.98
CA GLY A 215 31.66 15.71 -17.90
C GLY A 215 31.92 17.23 -17.74
N GLY A 216 30.93 18.10 -17.94
CA GLY A 216 31.04 19.55 -17.75
C GLY A 216 30.78 19.95 -16.30
N GLY A 217 31.83 20.16 -15.54
CA GLY A 217 31.77 20.74 -14.19
C GLY A 217 32.30 22.16 -14.16
N GLN A 218 31.78 22.97 -13.23
CA GLN A 218 32.59 23.99 -12.55
C GLN A 218 33.98 23.42 -12.25
N GLU A 219 35.01 24.24 -12.45
CA GLU A 219 36.42 23.86 -12.26
C GLU A 219 36.58 22.97 -11.03
N ALA A 220 37.15 21.79 -11.25
CA ALA A 220 37.31 20.82 -10.19
C ALA A 220 38.13 21.48 -9.05
N VAL A 221 37.51 21.58 -7.88
CA VAL A 221 38.15 22.24 -6.75
C VAL A 221 39.17 21.26 -6.16
N MET A 222 40.43 21.67 -6.11
CA MET A 222 41.47 20.94 -5.40
C MET A 222 41.53 21.45 -3.97
N ILE A 223 41.50 20.57 -2.99
CA ILE A 223 41.66 20.91 -1.58
C ILE A 223 42.78 20.02 -1.02
N ASP A 224 43.86 20.63 -0.55
CA ASP A 224 45.06 19.95 -0.03
C ASP A 224 45.70 18.98 -1.03
N GLY A 225 45.72 19.34 -2.32
CA GLY A 225 46.31 18.51 -3.39
C GLY A 225 45.47 17.30 -3.81
N VAL A 226 44.29 17.10 -3.21
CA VAL A 226 43.32 16.07 -3.59
C VAL A 226 42.12 16.76 -4.24
N TRP A 227 41.65 16.23 -5.37
CA TRP A 227 40.40 16.70 -5.96
C TRP A 227 39.26 16.53 -4.97
N ALA A 228 38.47 17.58 -4.73
CA ALA A 228 37.40 17.57 -3.75
C ALA A 228 36.45 16.38 -3.93
N HIS A 229 36.19 15.97 -5.18
CA HIS A 229 35.32 14.83 -5.51
C HIS A 229 35.91 13.44 -5.21
N LEU A 230 37.22 13.36 -4.96
CA LEU A 230 37.93 12.13 -4.55
C LEU A 230 38.17 12.05 -3.04
N ARG A 231 37.84 13.11 -2.28
CA ARG A 231 38.01 13.10 -0.82
C ARG A 231 36.95 12.21 -0.18
N GLU A 232 37.38 11.51 0.87
CA GLU A 232 36.49 10.74 1.73
C GLU A 232 35.45 11.68 2.38
N GLY A 233 34.16 11.37 2.23
CA GLY A 233 33.06 12.24 2.68
C GLY A 233 32.58 13.28 1.67
N TYR A 234 33.08 13.30 0.43
CA TYR A 234 32.55 14.16 -0.62
C TYR A 234 31.08 13.85 -0.93
N ILE A 235 30.23 14.87 -0.84
CA ILE A 235 28.82 14.81 -1.22
C ILE A 235 28.67 15.58 -2.55
N PRO A 236 28.34 14.91 -3.67
CA PRO A 236 28.11 15.58 -4.94
C PRO A 236 27.03 16.67 -4.84
N PRO A 237 27.21 17.84 -5.48
CA PRO A 237 26.21 18.90 -5.47
C PRO A 237 24.93 18.48 -6.21
N LYS A 238 23.78 18.98 -5.74
CA LYS A 238 22.46 18.72 -6.35
C LYS A 238 22.33 19.47 -7.69
N LYS A 239 21.79 18.83 -8.73
CA LYS A 239 21.45 19.46 -10.02
C LYS A 239 19.93 19.74 -10.07
N PRO A 240 19.48 20.91 -10.58
CA PRO A 240 18.08 21.08 -10.96
C PRO A 240 17.71 20.03 -12.00
N TYR A 241 16.63 19.30 -11.73
CA TYR A 241 16.19 18.19 -12.56
C TYR A 241 14.66 18.19 -12.56
N SER A 242 14.07 18.38 -13.74
CA SER A 242 12.62 18.45 -13.86
C SER A 242 12.01 17.07 -13.62
N PHE A 243 10.79 17.07 -13.11
CA PHE A 243 10.03 15.87 -12.81
C PHE A 243 9.74 15.09 -14.09
N GLU A 244 9.40 15.77 -15.19
CA GLU A 244 9.17 15.14 -16.48
C GLU A 244 10.45 14.51 -17.05
N ALA A 245 11.59 15.21 -16.99
CA ALA A 245 12.88 14.65 -17.43
C ALA A 245 13.27 13.42 -16.59
N MET A 246 13.02 13.47 -15.29
CA MET A 246 13.24 12.33 -14.40
C MET A 246 12.38 11.12 -14.76
N LEU A 247 11.09 11.35 -15.04
CA LEU A 247 10.21 10.26 -15.46
C LEU A 247 10.68 9.66 -16.79
N ASP A 248 11.05 10.50 -17.77
CA ASP A 248 11.52 10.03 -19.08
C ASP A 248 12.83 9.23 -18.96
N ASP A 249 13.79 9.70 -18.15
CA ASP A 249 15.06 9.00 -17.93
C ASP A 249 14.89 7.70 -17.14
N ILE A 250 13.94 7.63 -16.17
CA ILE A 250 13.61 6.39 -15.47
C ILE A 250 13.01 5.37 -16.43
N MET A 251 12.12 5.81 -17.32
CA MET A 251 11.50 4.94 -18.32
C MET A 251 12.55 4.40 -19.30
N GLU A 252 13.41 5.26 -19.84
CA GLU A 252 14.52 4.87 -20.72
C GLU A 252 15.48 3.89 -20.00
N PHE A 253 15.93 4.23 -18.79
CA PHE A 253 16.79 3.37 -17.99
C PHE A 253 16.17 1.99 -17.74
N ALA A 254 14.88 1.93 -17.41
CA ALA A 254 14.19 0.68 -17.21
C ALA A 254 14.13 -0.17 -18.48
N THR A 255 14.09 0.46 -19.66
CA THR A 255 14.06 -0.26 -20.94
C THR A 255 15.41 -0.90 -21.27
N ASP A 256 16.51 -0.25 -20.88
CA ASP A 256 17.86 -0.77 -21.09
C ASP A 256 18.24 -1.86 -20.08
N MET A 257 17.69 -1.78 -18.86
CA MET A 257 18.19 -2.56 -17.71
C MET A 257 17.26 -3.67 -17.25
N LEU A 258 15.96 -3.60 -17.54
CA LEU A 258 15.05 -4.71 -17.23
C LEU A 258 15.26 -5.85 -18.23
N VAL A 259 15.13 -7.07 -17.73
CA VAL A 259 14.95 -8.25 -18.60
C VAL A 259 13.58 -8.22 -19.26
N ASP A 260 13.39 -9.01 -20.32
CA ASP A 260 12.08 -9.25 -20.91
C ASP A 260 11.07 -9.65 -19.83
N GLU A 261 9.86 -9.07 -19.90
CA GLU A 261 8.78 -9.26 -18.90
C GLU A 261 9.12 -8.76 -17.48
N GLY A 262 10.30 -8.18 -17.27
CA GLY A 262 10.68 -7.50 -16.03
C GLY A 262 9.78 -6.31 -15.73
N ARG A 263 9.63 -5.97 -14.44
CA ARG A 263 8.73 -4.89 -14.01
C ARG A 263 9.46 -3.72 -13.37
N LEU A 264 9.00 -2.52 -13.72
CA LEU A 264 9.30 -1.27 -13.02
C LEU A 264 8.08 -0.90 -12.19
N SER A 265 8.24 -0.70 -10.88
CA SER A 265 7.21 -0.11 -10.02
C SER A 265 7.72 1.19 -9.44
N MET A 266 7.02 2.29 -9.69
CA MET A 266 7.41 3.62 -9.22
C MET A 266 6.23 4.39 -8.63
N TRP A 267 6.49 5.12 -7.55
CA TRP A 267 5.52 6.03 -6.94
C TRP A 267 5.59 7.40 -7.59
N MET A 268 4.44 7.87 -8.07
CA MET A 268 4.27 9.15 -8.72
C MET A 268 3.26 9.99 -7.93
N PRO A 269 3.59 11.23 -7.51
CA PRO A 269 2.58 12.11 -6.93
C PRO A 269 1.48 12.43 -7.94
N THR A 270 0.27 12.60 -7.42
CA THR A 270 -0.90 13.05 -8.17
C THR A 270 -1.45 14.28 -7.46
N ALA A 271 -1.89 15.27 -8.23
CA ALA A 271 -2.08 16.63 -7.72
C ALA A 271 -3.12 16.76 -6.60
N ASN A 272 -2.93 17.90 -5.94
CA ASN A 272 -3.64 18.42 -4.78
C ASN A 272 -4.90 19.19 -5.23
N ASP A 273 -5.56 19.88 -4.28
CA ASP A 273 -6.79 20.71 -4.34
C ASP A 273 -7.08 21.57 -5.62
N GLU A 274 -6.21 21.63 -6.63
CA GLU A 274 -6.38 22.30 -7.93
C GLU A 274 -6.54 21.34 -9.14
N ASP A 275 -6.72 20.03 -8.92
CA ASP A 275 -7.12 19.03 -9.94
C ASP A 275 -6.23 18.89 -11.21
N VAL A 276 -4.97 19.35 -11.20
CA VAL A 276 -4.07 19.15 -12.35
C VAL A 276 -3.43 17.76 -12.31
N GLU A 277 -4.13 16.73 -12.80
CA GLU A 277 -3.60 15.36 -12.84
C GLU A 277 -2.37 15.25 -13.76
N PHE A 278 -1.21 14.87 -13.22
CA PHE A 278 -0.03 14.61 -14.05
C PHE A 278 -0.30 13.44 -15.00
N ALA A 279 0.04 13.62 -16.28
CA ALA A 279 -0.07 12.54 -17.26
C ALA A 279 0.83 11.36 -16.87
N ILE A 280 0.29 10.15 -16.98
CA ILE A 280 1.04 8.92 -16.75
C ILE A 280 2.11 8.81 -17.85
N PRO A 281 3.40 8.66 -17.51
CA PRO A 281 4.45 8.53 -18.51
C PRO A 281 4.28 7.26 -19.33
N SER A 282 4.52 7.35 -20.64
CA SER A 282 4.46 6.23 -21.58
C SER A 282 5.79 6.07 -22.32
N HIS A 283 6.09 4.83 -22.71
CA HIS A 283 7.27 4.48 -23.51
C HIS A 283 6.95 3.26 -24.38
N PRO A 284 7.37 3.18 -25.67
CA PRO A 284 6.98 2.11 -26.59
C PRO A 284 7.38 0.70 -26.13
N CYS A 285 8.48 0.60 -25.38
CA CYS A 285 8.98 -0.68 -24.86
C CYS A 285 8.44 -1.04 -23.46
N LEU A 286 7.58 -0.19 -22.87
CA LEU A 286 7.02 -0.41 -21.54
C LEU A 286 5.50 -0.39 -21.61
N GLN A 287 4.88 -1.50 -21.20
CA GLN A 287 3.43 -1.58 -21.04
C GLN A 287 3.04 -1.24 -19.60
N LEU A 288 2.12 -0.30 -19.42
CA LEU A 288 1.51 -0.06 -18.11
C LEU A 288 0.63 -1.25 -17.71
N VAL A 289 0.95 -1.87 -16.57
CA VAL A 289 0.26 -3.07 -16.03
C VAL A 289 -0.77 -2.67 -14.99
N SER A 290 -0.44 -1.73 -14.11
CA SER A 290 -1.35 -1.31 -13.04
C SER A 290 -1.11 0.14 -12.60
N VAL A 291 -2.18 0.78 -12.16
CA VAL A 291 -2.19 2.09 -11.52
C VAL A 291 -2.95 1.96 -10.21
N CYS A 292 -2.26 2.06 -9.08
CA CYS A 292 -2.89 1.95 -7.76
C CYS A 292 -2.80 3.29 -7.04
N VAL A 293 -3.91 3.80 -6.52
CA VAL A 293 -3.98 5.13 -5.90
C VAL A 293 -3.95 5.01 -4.39
N GLN A 294 -3.02 5.72 -3.74
CA GLN A 294 -3.05 5.98 -2.31
C GLN A 294 -3.52 7.42 -2.06
N PRO A 295 -4.73 7.61 -1.52
CA PRO A 295 -5.20 8.93 -1.12
C PRO A 295 -4.57 9.38 0.20
N PHE A 296 -4.31 10.68 0.30
CA PHE A 296 -4.08 11.43 1.53
C PHE A 296 -5.10 12.59 1.58
N ASN A 297 -5.17 13.31 2.69
CA ASN A 297 -6.20 14.35 2.91
C ASN A 297 -6.27 15.38 1.77
N LYS A 298 -5.13 15.94 1.36
CA LYS A 298 -5.04 17.03 0.37
C LYS A 298 -4.39 16.63 -0.96
N TRP A 299 -3.93 15.38 -1.08
CA TRP A 299 -3.17 14.93 -2.24
C TRP A 299 -3.21 13.41 -2.34
N SER A 300 -2.81 12.86 -3.48
CA SER A 300 -2.67 11.40 -3.60
C SER A 300 -1.37 11.05 -4.30
N ARG A 301 -0.98 9.77 -4.22
CA ARG A 301 0.09 9.25 -5.08
C ARG A 301 -0.36 7.97 -5.74
N ARG A 302 0.13 7.77 -6.96
CA ARG A 302 -0.10 6.58 -7.76
C ARG A 302 1.14 5.70 -7.72
N LEU A 303 0.98 4.42 -7.41
CA LEU A 303 1.96 3.40 -7.73
C LEU A 303 1.70 2.95 -9.17
N LEU A 304 2.62 3.30 -10.07
CA LEU A 304 2.61 2.89 -11.46
C LEU A 304 3.49 1.67 -11.61
N THR A 305 2.96 0.59 -12.20
CA THR A 305 3.76 -0.59 -12.52
C THR A 305 3.75 -0.83 -14.01
N TYR A 306 4.93 -0.96 -14.59
CA TYR A 306 5.16 -1.23 -16.00
C TYR A 306 5.82 -2.60 -16.17
N ARG A 307 5.63 -3.19 -17.35
CA ARG A 307 6.29 -4.40 -17.82
C ARG A 307 7.10 -4.07 -19.07
N ARG A 308 8.37 -4.51 -19.11
CA ARG A 308 9.20 -4.42 -20.30
C ARG A 308 8.72 -5.42 -21.35
N ILE A 309 8.33 -4.90 -22.50
CA ILE A 309 7.92 -5.69 -23.67
C ILE A 309 9.19 -6.26 -24.32
N PRO A 310 9.22 -7.55 -24.71
CA PRO A 310 10.33 -8.12 -25.46
C PRO A 310 10.55 -7.39 -26.79
N ASP A 311 11.81 -7.17 -27.19
CA ASP A 311 12.17 -6.37 -28.37
C ASP A 311 11.48 -6.82 -29.67
N ALA A 312 11.18 -8.12 -29.78
CA ALA A 312 10.48 -8.70 -30.93
C ALA A 312 9.01 -8.27 -31.04
N GLN A 313 8.40 -7.82 -29.95
CA GLN A 313 7.00 -7.39 -29.86
C GLN A 313 6.84 -5.86 -29.82
N VAL A 314 7.94 -5.11 -29.77
CA VAL A 314 7.91 -3.65 -29.76
C VAL A 314 7.52 -3.12 -31.14
N ASP A 315 6.51 -2.25 -31.17
CA ASP A 315 6.14 -1.53 -32.39
C ASP A 315 7.18 -0.45 -32.71
N LYS A 316 8.05 -0.76 -33.67
CA LYS A 316 9.15 0.13 -34.12
C LYS A 316 8.65 1.37 -34.86
N CYS A 317 7.37 1.44 -35.23
CA CYS A 317 6.79 2.60 -35.90
C CYS A 317 6.49 3.75 -34.93
N ILE A 318 6.45 3.47 -33.62
CA ILE A 318 6.18 4.49 -32.59
C ILE A 318 7.47 5.21 -32.27
N ALA A 319 7.65 6.41 -32.83
CA ALA A 319 8.71 7.32 -32.43
C ALA A 319 8.43 7.84 -31.01
N TRP A 320 9.33 7.58 -30.08
CA TRP A 320 9.30 8.19 -28.75
C TRP A 320 10.43 9.20 -28.63
N THR A 321 10.07 10.39 -28.14
CA THR A 321 11.00 11.46 -27.86
C THR A 321 10.77 11.94 -26.45
N LYS A 322 11.85 12.18 -25.71
CA LYS A 322 11.79 12.81 -24.39
C LYS A 322 10.97 14.09 -24.46
N ARG A 323 10.07 14.26 -23.49
CA ARG A 323 9.13 15.40 -23.42
C ARG A 323 9.86 16.70 -23.16
N THR A 324 10.99 16.64 -22.47
CA THR A 324 11.77 17.83 -22.10
C THR A 324 12.92 18.09 -23.09
N LYS A 325 12.99 19.34 -23.58
CA LYS A 325 14.23 19.95 -24.08
C LYS A 325 14.87 20.74 -22.94
N GLU A 326 16.18 20.61 -22.78
CA GLU A 326 16.93 21.25 -21.68
C GLU A 326 16.71 22.77 -21.64
N GLY A 327 16.20 23.28 -20.54
CA GLY A 327 16.12 24.71 -20.22
C GLY A 327 16.68 24.96 -18.82
N GLY A 328 17.64 25.88 -18.70
CA GLY A 328 18.26 26.24 -17.42
C GLY A 328 17.29 26.97 -16.49
N GLY A 329 17.21 26.54 -15.22
CA GLY A 329 16.37 27.13 -14.18
C GLY A 329 16.53 26.42 -12.83
N HIS A 330 15.95 26.96 -11.74
CA HIS A 330 15.96 26.31 -10.42
C HIS A 330 14.98 25.12 -10.37
N ALA A 331 15.23 24.16 -9.47
CA ALA A 331 14.41 22.94 -9.35
C ALA A 331 12.93 23.22 -9.03
N ASP A 332 12.64 24.35 -8.37
CA ASP A 332 11.28 24.79 -8.02
C ASP A 332 10.59 25.53 -9.19
N ASP A 333 11.33 25.99 -10.20
CA ASP A 333 10.81 26.54 -11.46
C ASP A 333 10.47 25.45 -12.46
N LEU A 334 11.12 24.30 -12.33
CA LEU A 334 10.94 23.14 -13.19
C LEU A 334 9.87 22.17 -12.67
N ASN A 335 9.36 22.36 -11.44
CA ASN A 335 8.47 21.42 -10.76
C ASN A 335 7.35 22.13 -9.97
N SER A 336 6.19 22.31 -10.61
CA SER A 336 4.99 22.90 -9.99
C SER A 336 4.54 22.18 -8.71
N PHE A 337 4.61 20.84 -8.68
CA PHE A 337 4.28 20.04 -7.49
C PHE A 337 5.23 20.31 -6.32
N ARG A 338 6.55 20.32 -6.59
CA ARG A 338 7.58 20.52 -5.56
C ARG A 338 7.38 21.85 -4.86
N ARG A 339 7.14 22.90 -5.64
CA ARG A 339 6.83 24.24 -5.15
C ARG A 339 5.66 24.21 -4.16
N LYS A 340 4.52 23.63 -4.56
CA LYS A 340 3.32 23.57 -3.72
C LYS A 340 3.48 22.67 -2.48
N TYR A 341 4.15 21.53 -2.61
CA TYR A 341 4.37 20.61 -1.48
C TYR A 341 5.20 21.27 -0.36
N PHE A 342 6.25 22.03 -0.72
CA PHE A 342 7.11 22.71 0.26
C PHE A 342 6.59 24.08 0.71
N GLN A 343 5.75 24.74 -0.09
CA GLN A 343 5.11 26.01 0.28
C GLN A 343 3.80 25.83 1.08
N GLY A 344 3.30 24.60 1.17
CA GLY A 344 2.04 24.27 1.84
C GLY A 344 0.82 24.46 0.94
N PHE A 345 -0.18 23.60 1.10
CA PHE A 345 -1.45 23.69 0.38
C PHE A 345 -2.33 24.76 1.04
N LYS A 346 -2.44 25.92 0.40
CA LYS A 346 -3.34 27.02 0.80
C LYS A 346 -4.79 26.62 0.58
N THR A 347 -5.67 27.06 1.47
CA THR A 347 -7.12 26.87 1.34
C THR A 347 -7.71 28.01 0.49
N PRO A 348 -8.86 27.83 -0.18
CA PRO A 348 -9.49 28.88 -0.98
C PRO A 348 -9.84 30.16 -0.19
N GLU A 349 -9.83 30.09 1.14
CA GLU A 349 -10.07 31.21 2.06
C GLU A 349 -8.85 32.17 2.19
N ASP A 350 -7.68 31.79 1.66
CA ASP A 350 -6.43 32.57 1.78
C ASP A 350 -6.18 33.54 0.60
N GLU A 351 -7.09 33.65 -0.38
CA GLU A 351 -6.90 34.48 -1.58
C GLU A 351 -8.04 35.48 -1.87
N VAL A 352 -8.34 36.41 -0.96
CA VAL A 352 -8.91 37.75 -1.27
C VAL A 352 -8.49 38.68 -0.11
N ILE A 353 -7.68 39.73 -0.27
CA ILE A 353 -7.99 41.06 -0.82
C ILE A 353 -6.65 41.74 -1.21
N PRO A 354 -6.51 42.33 -2.42
CA PRO A 354 -5.39 43.22 -2.74
C PRO A 354 -5.60 44.61 -2.10
N PRO A 355 -4.54 45.31 -1.65
CA PRO A 355 -4.69 46.64 -1.08
C PRO A 355 -5.03 47.64 -2.18
N SER A 356 -6.13 48.38 -2.00
CA SER A 356 -6.45 49.57 -2.80
C SER A 356 -5.65 50.76 -2.29
N ASP A 357 -4.91 51.42 -3.18
CA ASP A 357 -4.17 52.66 -2.90
C ASP A 357 -5.10 53.87 -2.63
N GLU A 358 -4.74 54.60 -1.56
CA GLU A 358 -4.82 56.06 -1.33
C GLU A 358 -6.13 56.81 -1.69
N THR A 359 -6.89 57.44 -0.78
CA THR A 359 -6.51 58.52 0.15
C THR A 359 -7.75 58.96 0.95
N SER A 360 -7.67 59.11 2.28
CA SER A 360 -8.08 60.31 3.03
C SER A 360 -8.05 60.10 4.55
N ALA A 361 -7.70 61.19 5.23
CA ALA A 361 -7.90 61.47 6.66
C ALA A 361 -6.90 60.86 7.67
N ALA A 362 -5.80 61.60 7.82
CA ALA A 362 -5.09 61.73 9.08
C ALA A 362 -6.03 62.24 10.20
N ALA A 363 -6.09 61.52 11.33
CA ALA A 363 -6.19 62.06 12.68
C ALA A 363 -6.33 60.91 13.70
N ALA A 364 -5.26 60.65 14.47
CA ALA A 364 -5.27 60.39 15.91
C ALA A 364 -4.05 59.53 16.28
N LYS A 365 -2.98 60.23 16.65
CA LYS A 365 -1.87 59.68 17.41
C LYS A 365 -2.33 59.39 18.84
N GLN A 366 -1.73 58.34 19.41
CA GLN A 366 -1.47 58.09 20.84
C GLN A 366 -2.57 57.43 21.68
N GLY A 367 -2.15 56.33 22.32
CA GLY A 367 -2.68 55.85 23.58
C GLY A 367 -3.18 54.41 23.52
N ALA A 368 -2.35 53.46 23.97
CA ALA A 368 -2.78 52.29 24.76
C ALA A 368 -1.59 51.35 24.99
N GLU A 369 -0.77 51.77 25.94
CA GLU A 369 -0.18 50.87 26.92
C GLU A 369 -1.32 50.20 27.71
N GLN A 370 -1.07 49.00 28.26
CA GLN A 370 -1.88 48.23 29.22
C GLN A 370 -2.88 47.20 28.66
N LEU A 371 -2.55 45.92 28.88
CA LEU A 371 -3.50 44.82 29.04
C LEU A 371 -3.50 44.41 30.53
N PRO A 372 -4.66 44.17 31.17
CA PRO A 372 -4.75 43.90 32.59
C PRO A 372 -4.68 42.41 32.94
N GLU A 373 -4.14 42.16 34.14
CA GLU A 373 -4.37 40.97 34.96
C GLU A 373 -5.87 40.72 35.18
N GLN A 374 -6.28 39.45 35.21
CA GLN A 374 -6.85 38.83 36.40
C GLN A 374 -7.09 37.32 36.18
N ALA A 375 -6.32 36.51 36.90
CA ALA A 375 -6.71 35.18 37.33
C ALA A 375 -6.70 35.18 38.87
N SER A 376 -7.81 34.77 39.47
CA SER A 376 -7.92 34.38 40.88
C SER A 376 -8.46 32.95 40.89
N GLY A 377 -7.98 32.00 41.69
CA GLY A 377 -6.90 32.02 42.66
C GLY A 377 -6.72 30.62 43.27
N LEU A 378 -6.02 30.61 44.42
CA LEU A 378 -5.79 29.53 45.39
C LEU A 378 -4.52 28.66 45.24
N LYS A 379 -3.42 29.25 45.74
CA LYS A 379 -2.47 28.76 46.77
C LYS A 379 -2.37 27.25 47.02
N LEU A 380 -1.14 26.72 47.00
CA LEU A 380 -0.41 26.27 48.21
C LEU A 380 1.08 25.97 47.92
N SER A 381 1.92 26.68 48.67
CA SER A 381 3.35 26.55 49.03
C SER A 381 4.23 25.44 48.42
N ASP A 382 5.35 25.90 47.83
CA ASP A 382 6.64 25.19 47.75
C ASP A 382 7.28 25.07 49.15
N GLU A 383 7.94 23.94 49.43
CA GLU A 383 9.35 23.91 49.85
C GLU A 383 9.85 22.45 49.98
N ASP A 384 11.15 22.30 49.76
CA ASP A 384 12.01 21.14 50.01
C ASP A 384 12.06 19.98 48.99
N ALA A 385 13.11 20.00 48.15
CA ALA A 385 13.99 18.85 47.99
C ALA A 385 15.31 19.26 47.31
N ASN A 386 16.35 19.51 48.11
CA ASN A 386 17.73 19.34 47.70
C ASN A 386 18.36 18.22 48.56
N GLN A 387 19.21 17.42 47.90
CA GLN A 387 20.20 16.48 48.45
C GLN A 387 19.79 15.05 48.89
N LYS A 388 20.43 14.12 48.16
CA LYS A 388 21.32 13.03 48.63
C LYS A 388 20.89 11.56 48.49
N SER A 389 21.87 10.83 47.95
CA SER A 389 22.38 9.49 48.30
C SER A 389 21.64 8.22 47.85
N GLU A 390 22.34 7.51 46.94
CA GLU A 390 22.85 6.13 47.06
C GLU A 390 21.96 4.95 47.49
N SER A 391 22.21 3.83 46.79
CA SER A 391 21.90 2.42 47.11
C SER A 391 20.41 2.04 46.99
N LYS A 392 20.02 1.00 46.25
CA LYS A 392 20.61 -0.32 46.01
C LYS A 392 20.20 -0.85 44.65
#